data_AF-A0A7I4CR99-F1
#
_entry.id   AF-A0A7I4CR99-F1
#
_cell.length_a   1.000
_cell.length_b   1.000
_cell.length_c   1.000
_cell.angle_alpha   90.00
_cell.angle_beta   90.00
_cell.angle_gamma   90.00
#
_symmetry.space_group_name_H-M   'P 1'
#
loop_
_entity.id
_entity.type
_entity.pdbx_description
1 polymer ?
#
loop_
_entity_poly.entity_id
_entity_poly.type
_entity_poly.pdbx_seq_one_letter_code
_entity_poly.pdbx_strand_id
1 'polypeptide(L)'
;MVADALAQHGIKKAAVQKVMDTLAANGKISYKDYGKQRVCLANQSQFEIPDIDELDAMKKENDQLQADVAVIRSRVSELEAGVKSTESNLTLEAIREKTAKLSSEIEVMESKVDALRGGSVLVTPEERLEVQGTYEHRLGLWRKRKKIYQELWGMITESMTENLKDLKEEIGIETDEDVGCNIKDHSNLGAKKPNRGH
;
A
#
# COMPACT_ATOMS: atom_id res chain seq x y z
N MET A 1 20.02 -30.79 -35.30
CA MET A 1 19.71 -31.50 -36.57
C MET A 1 18.22 -31.30 -36.91
N VAL A 2 17.79 -31.52 -38.16
CA VAL A 2 16.36 -31.37 -38.56
C VAL A 2 15.42 -32.19 -37.68
N ALA A 3 15.84 -33.39 -37.27
CA ALA A 3 15.09 -34.23 -36.34
C ALA A 3 14.89 -33.60 -34.95
N ASP A 4 15.85 -32.80 -34.45
CA ASP A 4 15.76 -32.17 -33.13
C ASP A 4 14.84 -30.96 -33.17
N ALA A 5 14.90 -30.17 -34.25
CA ALA A 5 13.99 -29.04 -34.46
C ALA A 5 12.53 -29.52 -34.60
N LEU A 6 12.29 -30.61 -35.33
CA LEU A 6 10.94 -31.16 -35.51
C LEU A 6 10.44 -31.94 -34.27
N ALA A 7 11.34 -32.43 -33.42
CA ALA A 7 10.96 -33.03 -32.15
C ALA A 7 10.35 -32.02 -31.17
N GLN A 8 10.78 -30.74 -31.21
CA GLN A 8 10.15 -29.65 -30.45
C GLN A 8 8.69 -29.40 -30.88
N HIS A 9 8.33 -29.81 -32.09
CA HIS A 9 6.97 -29.76 -32.63
C HIS A 9 6.25 -31.13 -32.57
N GLY A 10 6.76 -32.09 -31.78
CA GLY A 10 6.10 -33.38 -31.52
C GLY A 10 6.33 -34.47 -32.57
N ILE A 11 7.23 -34.28 -33.54
CA ILE A 11 7.50 -35.27 -34.59
C ILE A 11 8.64 -36.20 -34.18
N LYS A 12 8.37 -37.51 -34.10
CA LYS A 12 9.36 -38.54 -33.74
C LYS A 12 10.42 -38.71 -34.83
N LYS A 13 11.67 -38.95 -34.44
CA LYS A 13 12.84 -39.13 -35.35
C LYS A 13 12.62 -40.14 -36.49
N ALA A 14 11.98 -41.28 -36.20
CA ALA A 14 11.66 -42.29 -37.21
C ALA A 14 10.61 -41.79 -38.24
N ALA A 15 9.66 -40.97 -37.80
CA ALA A 15 8.68 -40.34 -38.69
C ALA A 15 9.33 -39.26 -39.57
N VAL A 16 10.25 -38.46 -39.01
CA VAL A 16 11.05 -37.48 -39.79
C VAL A 16 11.83 -38.19 -40.90
N GLN A 17 12.49 -39.31 -40.59
CA GLN A 17 13.23 -40.08 -41.60
C GLN A 17 12.31 -40.58 -42.72
N LYS A 18 11.17 -41.19 -42.36
CA LYS A 18 10.18 -41.68 -43.34
C LYS A 18 9.62 -40.57 -44.23
N VAL A 19 9.36 -39.39 -43.67
CA VAL A 19 8.88 -38.22 -44.43
C VAL A 19 9.98 -37.71 -45.37
N MET A 20 11.22 -37.63 -44.93
CA MET A 20 12.35 -37.23 -45.78
C MET A 20 12.56 -38.21 -46.94
N ASP A 21 12.52 -39.50 -46.68
CA ASP A 21 12.65 -40.52 -47.72
C ASP A 21 11.49 -40.45 -48.74
N THR A 22 10.27 -40.14 -48.27
CA THR A 22 9.10 -39.92 -49.12
C THR A 22 9.24 -38.65 -49.98
N LEU A 23 9.74 -37.55 -49.39
CA LEU A 23 9.98 -36.29 -50.11
C LEU A 23 11.09 -36.44 -51.15
N ALA A 24 12.10 -37.26 -50.86
CA ALA A 24 13.16 -37.58 -51.81
C ALA A 24 12.65 -38.46 -52.95
N ALA A 25 11.84 -39.48 -52.65
CA ALA A 25 11.19 -40.32 -53.66
C ALA A 25 10.27 -39.51 -54.59
N ASN A 26 9.61 -38.48 -54.07
CA ASN A 26 8.77 -37.57 -54.84
C ASN A 26 9.56 -36.44 -55.54
N GLY A 27 10.90 -36.46 -55.50
CA GLY A 27 11.75 -35.47 -56.17
C GLY A 27 11.71 -34.05 -55.57
N LYS A 28 11.04 -33.86 -54.42
CA LYS A 28 10.92 -32.55 -53.75
C LYS A 28 12.18 -32.13 -53.01
N ILE A 29 12.98 -33.11 -52.58
CA ILE A 29 14.28 -32.89 -51.95
C ILE A 29 15.32 -33.80 -52.61
N SER A 30 16.55 -33.32 -52.72
CA SER A 30 17.72 -34.13 -53.01
C SER A 30 18.46 -34.42 -51.71
N TYR A 31 19.16 -35.56 -51.64
CA TYR A 31 20.02 -35.85 -50.50
C TYR A 31 21.38 -36.37 -50.92
N LYS A 32 22.37 -36.11 -50.08
CA LYS A 32 23.73 -36.62 -50.24
C LYS A 32 24.21 -37.22 -48.93
N ASP A 33 24.64 -38.47 -48.99
CA ASP A 33 25.13 -39.22 -47.84
C ASP A 33 26.64 -39.00 -47.68
N TYR A 34 27.03 -38.57 -46.49
CA TYR A 34 28.41 -38.38 -46.04
C TYR A 34 28.66 -39.31 -44.85
N GLY A 35 28.94 -40.58 -45.14
CA GLY A 35 29.14 -41.61 -44.12
C GLY A 35 27.87 -41.86 -43.31
N LYS A 36 27.89 -41.50 -42.01
CA LYS A 36 26.74 -41.67 -41.10
C LYS A 36 25.75 -40.50 -41.13
N GLN A 37 26.04 -39.44 -41.88
CA GLN A 37 25.23 -38.22 -41.94
C GLN A 37 24.63 -38.04 -43.33
N ARG A 38 23.36 -37.61 -43.40
CA ARG A 38 22.66 -37.29 -44.64
C ARG A 38 22.36 -35.80 -44.68
N VAL A 39 22.74 -35.14 -45.77
CA VAL A 39 22.39 -33.74 -46.03
C VAL A 39 21.25 -33.74 -47.04
N CYS A 40 20.09 -33.20 -46.66
CA CYS A 40 18.93 -33.05 -47.54
C CYS A 40 18.77 -31.58 -47.96
N LEU A 41 18.57 -31.31 -49.24
CA LEU A 41 18.31 -29.98 -49.79
C LEU A 41 16.98 -30.00 -50.56
N ALA A 42 16.20 -28.93 -50.46
CA ALA A 42 15.03 -28.79 -51.32
C ALA A 42 15.46 -28.67 -52.78
N ASN A 43 14.75 -29.37 -53.67
CA ASN A 43 14.98 -29.27 -55.09
C ASN A 43 14.54 -27.89 -55.58
N GLN A 44 15.46 -27.04 -56.01
CA GLN A 44 15.12 -25.68 -56.43
C GLN A 44 14.36 -25.63 -57.75
N SER A 45 14.51 -26.65 -58.61
CA SER A 45 13.79 -26.76 -59.88
C SER A 45 12.27 -26.92 -59.74
N GLN A 46 11.78 -27.18 -58.53
CA GLN A 46 10.34 -27.28 -58.25
C GLN A 46 9.68 -25.91 -58.02
N PHE A 47 10.47 -24.84 -57.92
CA PHE A 47 9.99 -23.48 -57.73
C PHE A 47 10.10 -22.72 -59.05
N GLU A 48 9.09 -21.90 -59.33
CA GLU A 48 9.10 -20.98 -60.45
C GLU A 48 10.13 -19.89 -60.18
N ILE A 49 11.04 -19.66 -61.13
CA ILE A 49 12.07 -18.63 -61.02
C ILE A 49 11.47 -17.39 -61.67
N PRO A 50 11.17 -16.33 -60.89
CA PRO A 50 10.61 -15.12 -61.46
C PRO A 50 11.55 -14.52 -62.48
N ASP A 51 10.99 -13.95 -63.55
CA ASP A 51 11.79 -13.13 -64.46
C ASP A 51 12.18 -11.78 -63.81
N ILE A 52 12.93 -10.95 -64.53
CA ILE A 52 13.43 -9.67 -64.00
C ILE A 52 12.27 -8.70 -63.70
N ASP A 53 11.24 -8.68 -64.53
CA ASP A 53 10.10 -7.78 -64.40
C ASP A 53 9.19 -8.23 -63.25
N GLU A 54 8.96 -9.53 -63.10
CA GLU A 54 8.26 -10.13 -61.97
C GLU A 54 9.02 -9.90 -60.67
N LEU A 55 10.34 -10.06 -60.67
CA LEU A 55 11.17 -9.81 -59.49
C LEU A 55 11.11 -8.34 -59.05
N ASP A 56 11.13 -7.40 -60.00
CA ASP A 56 11.03 -5.98 -59.70
C ASP A 56 9.61 -5.59 -59.25
N ALA A 57 8.56 -6.21 -59.80
CA ALA A 57 7.20 -6.06 -59.30
C ALA A 57 7.06 -6.55 -57.85
N MET A 58 7.61 -7.73 -57.53
CA MET A 58 7.61 -8.29 -56.18
C MET A 58 8.38 -7.41 -55.18
N LYS A 59 9.53 -6.84 -55.58
CA LYS A 59 10.26 -5.87 -54.73
C LYS A 59 9.40 -4.66 -54.42
N LYS A 60 8.74 -4.10 -55.44
CA LYS A 60 7.90 -2.92 -55.31
C LYS A 60 6.68 -3.18 -54.42
N GLU A 61 6.07 -4.36 -54.54
CA GLU A 61 5.00 -4.79 -53.64
C GLU A 61 5.50 -4.97 -52.21
N ASN A 62 6.68 -5.57 -52.02
CA ASN A 62 7.27 -5.73 -50.69
C ASN A 62 7.58 -4.38 -50.04
N ASP A 63 8.14 -3.43 -50.79
CA ASP A 63 8.39 -2.07 -50.32
C ASP A 63 7.08 -1.37 -49.92
N GLN A 64 6.02 -1.53 -50.72
CA GLN A 64 4.70 -0.99 -50.40
C GLN A 64 4.12 -1.61 -49.13
N LEU A 65 4.16 -2.95 -49.01
CA LEU A 65 3.67 -3.66 -47.82
C LEU A 65 4.47 -3.28 -46.57
N GLN A 66 5.78 -3.07 -46.68
CA GLN A 66 6.60 -2.59 -45.57
C GLN A 66 6.21 -1.18 -45.13
N ALA A 67 5.92 -0.28 -46.09
CA ALA A 67 5.42 1.06 -45.79
C ALA A 67 4.04 1.00 -45.10
N ASP A 68 3.12 0.18 -45.61
CA ASP A 68 1.78 0.01 -45.03
C ASP A 68 1.85 -0.54 -43.60
N VAL A 69 2.71 -1.54 -43.38
CA VAL A 69 2.96 -2.10 -42.03
C VAL A 69 3.50 -1.02 -41.09
N ALA A 70 4.40 -0.16 -41.55
CA ALA A 70 4.93 0.93 -40.74
C ALA A 70 3.82 1.93 -40.34
N VAL A 71 2.96 2.30 -41.28
CA VAL A 71 1.82 3.20 -41.03
C VAL A 71 0.83 2.57 -40.04
N ILE A 72 0.46 1.31 -40.25
CA ILE A 72 -0.48 0.61 -39.36
C ILE A 72 0.11 0.48 -37.95
N ARG A 73 1.40 0.16 -37.81
CA ARG A 73 2.07 0.10 -36.50
C ARG A 73 2.05 1.46 -35.78
N SER A 74 2.31 2.55 -36.50
CA SER A 74 2.20 3.90 -35.93
C SER A 74 0.78 4.16 -35.44
N ARG A 75 -0.23 3.83 -36.26
CA ARG A 75 -1.63 4.04 -35.92
C ARG A 75 -2.08 3.22 -34.71
N VAL A 76 -1.65 1.97 -34.62
CA VAL A 76 -1.91 1.12 -33.45
C VAL A 76 -1.28 1.74 -32.20
N SER A 77 -0.04 2.19 -32.28
CA SER A 77 0.63 2.82 -31.14
C SER A 77 -0.09 4.09 -30.66
N GLU A 78 -0.58 4.94 -31.58
CA GLU A 78 -1.38 6.12 -31.25
C GLU A 78 -2.70 5.75 -30.57
N LEU A 79 -3.42 4.77 -31.11
CA LEU A 79 -4.70 4.33 -30.55
C LEU A 79 -4.51 3.70 -29.17
N GLU A 80 -3.49 2.86 -28.98
CA GLU A 80 -3.14 2.29 -27.68
C GLU A 80 -2.79 3.37 -26.66
N ALA A 81 -2.07 4.42 -27.06
CA ALA A 81 -1.80 5.57 -26.19
C ALA A 81 -3.09 6.31 -25.80
N GLY A 82 -4.01 6.51 -26.75
CA GLY A 82 -5.32 7.12 -26.48
C GLY A 82 -6.19 6.27 -25.54
N VAL A 83 -6.21 4.95 -25.73
CA VAL A 83 -6.89 4.01 -24.83
C VAL A 83 -6.29 4.08 -23.44
N LYS A 84 -4.96 3.96 -23.29
CA LYS A 84 -4.30 4.08 -21.99
C LYS A 84 -4.56 5.41 -21.31
N SER A 85 -4.57 6.51 -22.05
CA SER A 85 -4.91 7.83 -21.51
C SER A 85 -6.35 7.87 -21.00
N THR A 86 -7.29 7.28 -21.72
CA THR A 86 -8.70 7.21 -21.32
C THR A 86 -8.90 6.28 -20.11
N GLU A 87 -8.25 5.12 -20.10
CA GLU A 87 -8.28 4.13 -19.01
C GLU A 87 -7.53 4.59 -17.75
N SER A 88 -6.56 5.50 -17.88
CA SER A 88 -5.87 6.09 -16.73
C SER A 88 -6.78 6.97 -15.87
N ASN A 89 -7.95 7.35 -16.42
CA ASN A 89 -8.99 8.02 -15.68
C ASN A 89 -9.97 7.02 -15.09
N LEU A 90 -10.48 7.34 -13.90
CA LEU A 90 -11.49 6.55 -13.24
C LEU A 90 -12.71 6.40 -14.17
N THR A 91 -13.25 5.18 -14.32
CA THR A 91 -14.44 4.98 -15.16
C THR A 91 -15.60 5.84 -14.66
N LEU A 92 -16.49 6.26 -15.56
CA LEU A 92 -17.65 7.09 -15.22
C LEU A 92 -18.48 6.46 -14.07
N GLU A 93 -18.60 5.13 -14.07
CA GLU A 93 -19.25 4.34 -13.02
C GLU A 93 -18.54 4.47 -11.68
N ALA A 94 -17.22 4.29 -11.66
CA ALA A 94 -16.42 4.45 -10.45
C ALA A 94 -16.41 5.91 -9.94
N ILE A 95 -16.50 6.91 -10.84
CA ILE A 95 -16.65 8.33 -10.46
C ILE A 95 -18.00 8.52 -9.76
N ARG A 96 -19.08 7.98 -10.33
CA ARG A 96 -20.42 8.07 -9.75
C ARG A 96 -20.49 7.40 -8.39
N GLU A 97 -19.90 6.21 -8.24
CA GLU A 97 -19.84 5.49 -6.97
C GLU A 97 -19.07 6.28 -5.90
N LYS A 98 -17.87 6.78 -6.23
CA LYS A 98 -17.09 7.62 -5.31
C LYS A 98 -17.82 8.90 -4.93
N THR A 99 -18.49 9.54 -5.90
CA THR A 99 -19.26 10.76 -5.67
C THR A 99 -20.43 10.49 -4.71
N ALA A 100 -21.18 9.40 -4.92
CA ALA A 100 -22.28 9.01 -4.05
C ALA A 100 -21.79 8.72 -2.62
N LYS A 101 -20.69 7.98 -2.49
CA LYS A 101 -20.08 7.68 -1.19
C LYS A 101 -19.64 8.94 -0.45
N LEU A 102 -18.88 9.81 -1.11
CA LEU A 102 -18.39 11.06 -0.51
C LEU A 102 -19.54 11.99 -0.14
N SER A 103 -20.59 12.07 -0.96
CA SER A 103 -21.76 12.90 -0.66
C SER A 103 -22.48 12.41 0.60
N SER A 104 -22.64 11.10 0.76
CA SER A 104 -23.22 10.52 1.98
C SER A 104 -22.33 10.74 3.21
N GLU A 105 -21.00 10.63 3.07
CA GLU A 105 -20.07 10.94 4.16
C GLU A 105 -20.14 12.40 4.59
N ILE A 106 -20.26 13.32 3.64
CA ILE A 106 -20.44 14.76 3.91
C ILE A 106 -21.72 14.98 4.71
N GLU A 107 -22.85 14.43 4.26
CA GLU A 107 -24.14 14.58 4.95
C GLU A 107 -24.09 14.06 6.40
N VAL A 108 -23.47 12.91 6.62
CA VAL A 108 -23.26 12.35 7.97
C VAL A 108 -22.39 13.26 8.83
N MET A 109 -21.32 13.83 8.26
CA MET A 109 -20.40 14.70 9.00
C MET A 109 -21.04 16.06 9.30
N GLU A 110 -21.81 16.62 8.37
CA GLU A 110 -22.59 17.85 8.59
C GLU A 110 -23.62 17.65 9.70
N SER A 111 -24.37 16.55 9.69
CA SER A 111 -25.31 16.21 10.77
C SER A 111 -24.63 16.12 12.14
N LYS A 112 -23.42 15.52 12.20
CA LYS A 112 -22.63 15.47 13.44
C LYS A 112 -22.19 16.86 13.89
N VAL A 113 -21.75 17.71 12.96
CA VAL A 113 -21.35 19.09 13.25
C VAL A 113 -22.54 19.88 13.78
N ASP A 114 -23.72 19.75 13.15
CA ASP A 114 -24.93 20.42 13.59
C ASP A 114 -25.39 19.94 14.97
N ALA A 115 -25.30 18.64 15.25
CA ALA A 115 -25.59 18.10 16.57
C ALA A 115 -24.60 18.64 17.64
N LEU A 116 -23.32 18.75 17.30
CA LEU A 116 -22.29 19.30 18.19
C LEU A 116 -22.43 20.82 18.40
N ARG A 117 -22.90 21.55 17.38
CA ARG A 117 -23.17 23.00 17.45
C ARG A 117 -24.48 23.31 18.18
N GLY A 118 -25.51 22.48 17.98
CA GLY A 118 -26.81 22.59 18.63
C GLY A 118 -26.81 22.08 20.07
N GLY A 119 -25.87 21.19 20.42
CA GLY A 119 -25.56 20.86 21.81
C GLY A 119 -25.04 22.11 22.51
N SER A 120 -25.74 22.57 23.54
CA SER A 120 -25.30 23.71 24.35
C SER A 120 -23.90 23.43 24.90
N VAL A 121 -22.95 24.33 24.65
CA VAL A 121 -21.65 24.32 25.33
C VAL A 121 -21.92 24.60 26.81
N LEU A 122 -22.06 23.54 27.60
CA LEU A 122 -22.41 23.63 29.03
C LEU A 122 -21.26 24.19 29.89
N VAL A 123 -20.03 24.17 29.37
CA VAL A 123 -18.84 24.72 30.01
C VAL A 123 -17.99 25.37 28.93
N THR A 124 -17.76 26.67 29.06
CA THR A 124 -16.91 27.40 28.13
C THR A 124 -15.44 26.96 28.28
N PRO A 125 -14.62 27.10 27.23
CA PRO A 125 -13.18 26.85 27.33
C PRO A 125 -12.50 27.66 28.44
N GLU A 126 -13.00 28.86 28.70
CA GLU A 126 -12.50 29.78 29.74
C GLU A 126 -12.82 29.27 31.14
N GLU A 127 -14.07 28.90 31.41
CA GLU A 127 -14.48 28.29 32.69
C GLU A 127 -13.70 26.99 32.95
N ARG A 128 -13.48 26.18 31.91
CA ARG A 128 -12.68 24.95 32.02
C ARG A 128 -11.24 25.26 32.42
N LEU A 129 -10.63 26.28 31.84
CA LEU A 129 -9.26 26.70 32.15
C LEU A 129 -9.15 27.20 33.59
N GLU A 130 -10.12 28.00 34.04
CA GLU A 130 -10.15 28.52 35.41
C GLU A 130 -10.31 27.39 36.44
N VAL A 131 -11.24 26.47 36.22
CA VAL A 131 -11.43 25.29 37.08
C VAL A 131 -10.17 24.43 37.13
N GLN A 132 -9.51 24.24 35.98
CA GLN A 132 -8.25 23.51 35.93
C GLN A 132 -7.12 24.21 36.69
N GLY A 133 -6.97 25.53 36.52
CA GLY A 133 -5.94 26.31 37.22
C GLY A 133 -6.16 26.33 38.73
N THR A 134 -7.41 26.49 39.18
CA THR A 134 -7.76 26.43 40.61
C THR A 134 -7.53 25.03 41.20
N TYR A 135 -7.83 23.97 40.45
CA TYR A 135 -7.53 22.59 40.84
C TYR A 135 -6.03 22.34 41.00
N GLU A 136 -5.21 22.74 40.02
CA GLU A 136 -3.76 22.59 40.06
C GLU A 136 -3.14 23.40 41.21
N HIS A 137 -3.64 24.62 41.45
CA HIS A 137 -3.21 25.45 42.57
C HIS A 137 -3.50 24.79 43.92
N ARG A 138 -4.72 24.28 44.13
CA ARG A 138 -5.12 23.59 45.37
C ARG A 138 -4.30 22.33 45.61
N LEU A 139 -4.05 21.54 44.57
CA LEU A 139 -3.21 20.34 44.67
C LEU A 139 -1.76 20.69 45.02
N GLY A 140 -1.24 21.81 44.48
CA GLY A 140 0.07 22.35 44.86
C GLY A 140 0.15 22.75 46.33
N LEU A 141 -0.90 23.38 46.86
CA LEU A 141 -0.99 23.73 48.28
C LEU A 141 -1.04 22.48 49.18
N TRP A 142 -1.82 21.46 48.80
CA TRP A 142 -1.88 20.19 49.54
C TRP A 142 -0.50 19.53 49.66
N ARG A 143 0.26 19.41 48.55
CA ARG A 143 1.63 18.86 48.56
C ARG A 143 2.55 19.64 49.50
N LYS A 144 2.53 20.97 49.41
CA LYS A 144 3.37 21.85 50.24
C LYS A 144 3.05 21.68 51.72
N ARG A 145 1.76 21.73 52.08
CA ARG A 145 1.32 21.59 53.48
C ARG A 145 1.63 20.22 54.05
N LYS A 146 1.38 19.13 53.28
CA LYS A 146 1.74 17.77 53.69
C LYS A 146 3.23 17.63 53.95
N LYS A 147 4.07 18.18 53.06
CA LYS A 147 5.54 18.18 53.24
C LYS A 147 5.96 18.93 54.49
N ILE A 148 5.47 20.15 54.69
CA ILE A 148 5.78 20.95 55.89
C ILE A 148 5.36 20.22 57.17
N TYR A 149 4.17 19.63 57.19
CA TYR A 149 3.71 18.83 58.32
C TYR A 149 4.63 17.63 58.58
N GLN A 150 5.01 16.87 57.55
CA GLN A 150 5.92 15.72 57.69
C GLN A 150 7.29 16.13 58.22
N GLU A 151 7.83 17.26 57.78
CA GLU A 151 9.10 17.81 58.27
C GLU A 151 9.00 18.22 59.75
N LEU A 152 7.97 18.98 60.13
CA LEU A 152 7.73 19.39 61.52
C LEU A 152 7.50 18.19 62.43
N TRP A 153 6.66 17.25 62.00
CA TRP A 153 6.38 16.02 62.74
C TRP A 153 7.64 15.18 62.92
N GLY A 154 8.46 15.06 61.87
CA GLY A 154 9.76 14.40 61.94
C GLY A 154 10.68 15.05 62.99
N MET A 155 10.84 16.37 62.94
CA MET A 155 11.68 17.09 63.91
C MET A 155 11.21 16.95 65.37
N ILE A 156 9.89 16.92 65.62
CA ILE A 156 9.34 16.75 66.98
C ILE A 156 9.55 15.32 67.48
N THR A 157 9.40 14.33 66.59
CA THR A 157 9.40 12.92 66.96
C THR A 157 10.78 12.26 66.93
N GLU A 158 11.78 12.91 66.32
CA GLU A 158 13.16 12.40 66.20
C GLU A 158 13.83 12.13 67.55
N SER A 159 13.47 12.89 68.60
CA SER A 159 14.00 12.72 69.96
C SER A 159 13.06 11.99 70.92
N MET A 160 11.90 11.50 70.45
CA MET A 160 10.90 10.84 71.30
C MET A 160 11.09 9.33 71.32
N THR A 161 11.00 8.73 72.52
CA THR A 161 11.06 7.27 72.72
C THR A 161 9.67 6.61 72.82
N GLU A 162 8.61 7.40 72.74
CA GLU A 162 7.21 6.97 72.91
C GLU A 162 6.58 6.47 71.59
N ASN A 163 5.45 5.76 71.71
CA ASN A 163 4.72 5.25 70.55
C ASN A 163 4.04 6.40 69.79
N LEU A 164 4.59 6.72 68.62
CA LEU A 164 4.14 7.83 67.77
C LEU A 164 2.68 7.70 67.30
N LYS A 165 2.12 6.48 67.28
CA LYS A 165 0.73 6.27 66.89
C LYS A 165 -0.23 6.75 67.97
N ASP A 166 0.06 6.43 69.23
CA ASP A 166 -0.77 6.80 70.38
C ASP A 166 -0.71 8.32 70.59
N LEU A 167 0.46 8.93 70.36
CA LEU A 167 0.63 10.39 70.41
C LEU A 167 -0.18 11.13 69.34
N LYS A 168 -0.28 10.58 68.11
CA LYS A 168 -1.12 11.16 67.06
C LYS A 168 -2.59 11.13 67.43
N GLU A 169 -3.04 10.02 68.04
CA GLU A 169 -4.43 9.85 68.49
C GLU A 169 -4.75 10.80 69.67
N GLU A 170 -3.83 10.95 70.63
CA GLU A 170 -3.99 11.85 71.77
C GLU A 170 -4.06 13.33 71.35
N ILE A 171 -3.23 13.74 70.38
CA ILE A 171 -3.21 15.12 69.85
C ILE A 171 -4.33 15.34 68.81
N GLY A 172 -5.01 14.28 68.38
CA GLY A 172 -6.11 14.34 67.41
C GLY A 172 -5.65 14.65 65.98
N ILE A 173 -4.48 14.14 65.57
CA ILE A 173 -3.98 14.32 64.20
C ILE A 173 -4.38 13.13 63.34
N GLU A 174 -5.22 13.41 62.35
CA GLU A 174 -5.63 12.46 61.31
C GLU A 174 -4.81 12.70 60.02
N THR A 175 -4.32 11.63 59.41
CA THR A 175 -3.61 11.69 58.12
C THR A 175 -4.57 11.61 56.95
N ASP A 176 -4.12 12.03 55.76
CA ASP A 176 -4.93 11.89 54.54
C ASP A 176 -5.35 10.42 54.34
N GLU A 177 -4.46 9.48 54.66
CA GLU A 177 -4.69 8.05 54.56
C GLU A 177 -5.76 7.55 55.54
N ASP A 178 -5.86 8.14 56.75
CA ASP A 178 -6.85 7.77 57.78
C ASP A 178 -8.28 8.12 57.35
N VAL A 179 -8.45 9.18 56.53
CA VAL A 179 -9.72 9.58 55.92
C VAL A 179 -9.90 9.03 54.49
N GLY A 180 -9.06 8.08 54.08
CA GLY A 180 -9.16 7.40 52.77
C GLY A 180 -8.81 8.28 51.57
N CYS A 181 -8.07 9.38 51.78
CA CYS A 181 -7.68 10.32 50.74
C CYS A 181 -6.23 10.10 50.30
N ASN A 182 -5.98 10.02 48.99
CA ASN A 182 -4.62 9.90 48.45
C ASN A 182 -4.34 10.92 47.36
N ILE A 183 -3.34 11.78 47.59
CA ILE A 183 -2.94 12.84 46.67
C ILE A 183 -2.51 12.34 45.28
N LYS A 184 -2.07 11.08 45.17
CA LYS A 184 -1.70 10.47 43.89
C LYS A 184 -2.91 10.25 42.99
N ASP A 185 -4.05 9.89 43.57
CA ASP A 185 -5.29 9.65 42.82
C ASP A 185 -5.80 10.95 42.16
N HIS A 186 -5.53 12.08 42.80
CA HIS A 186 -5.89 13.42 42.32
C HIS A 186 -4.86 14.04 41.37
N SER A 187 -3.68 13.42 41.23
CA SER A 187 -2.60 13.95 40.38
C SER A 187 -2.80 13.72 38.88
N ASN A 188 -3.60 12.72 38.50
CA ASN A 188 -3.86 12.35 37.11
C ASN A 188 -4.93 13.19 36.41
N LEU A 189 -5.61 14.07 37.16
CA LEU A 189 -6.65 14.98 36.66
C LEU A 189 -6.10 16.34 36.18
N GLY A 190 -4.82 16.63 36.43
CA GLY A 190 -4.13 17.82 35.91
C GLY A 190 -3.86 17.70 34.39
N ALA A 191 -3.59 18.82 33.72
CA ALA A 191 -3.47 18.86 32.26
C ALA A 191 -2.53 17.76 31.72
N LYS A 192 -3.06 16.77 30.99
CA LYS A 192 -2.22 16.04 30.03
C LYS A 192 -1.78 17.06 29.00
N LYS A 193 -0.51 17.48 29.06
CA LYS A 193 0.09 18.33 28.03
C LYS A 193 -0.26 17.70 26.68
N PRO A 194 -0.79 18.46 25.71
CA PRO A 194 -1.06 17.91 24.39
C PRO A 194 0.26 17.35 23.87
N ASN A 195 0.23 16.07 23.51
CA ASN A 195 1.32 15.41 22.81
C ASN A 195 1.51 16.20 21.51
N ARG A 196 2.53 17.07 21.45
CA ARG A 196 2.94 17.72 20.21
C ARG A 196 3.56 16.61 19.37
N GLY A 197 2.72 15.94 18.60
CA GLY A 197 3.14 15.10 17.50
C GLY A 197 4.04 15.91 16.57
N HIS A 198 5.04 15.21 16.04
CA HIS A 198 6.15 15.69 15.20
C HIS A 198 5.84 16.84 14.24
#